data_AF-A0A3N6HAS8-F1
#
_entry.id   AF-A0A3N6HAS8-F1
#
_cell.length_a   1.000
_cell.length_b   1.000
_cell.length_c   1.000
_cell.angle_alpha   90.00
_cell.angle_beta   90.00
_cell.angle_gamma   90.00
#
_symmetry.space_group_name_H-M   'P 1'
#
loop_
_entity.id
_entity.type
_entity.pdbx_description
1 polymer ?
#
loop_
_entity_poly.entity_id
_entity_poly.type
_entity_poly.pdbx_seq_one_letter_code
_entity_poly.pdbx_strand_id
1 'polypeptide(L)'
;MLGPGATIAGPAADELRNGSLPDTAVDRLTTNFLKTELELGRCLRHPAEGSCECDLYLTCATFVTTPEYVLRLRARREVEQTLATDAAPRSWDRGVERHRCTSDRIDELLVELGQPARSEASADSFRA
;
A
#
# COMPACT_ATOMS: atom_id res chain seq x y z
N MET A 1 -1.34 -14.82 -7.47
CA MET A 1 -2.66 -14.64 -8.11
C MET A 1 -3.64 -14.43 -6.97
N LEU A 2 -4.51 -13.42 -7.02
CA LEU A 2 -5.48 -13.18 -5.94
C LEU A 2 -6.44 -14.37 -5.89
N GLY A 3 -6.32 -15.22 -4.86
CA GLY A 3 -7.23 -16.35 -4.66
C GLY A 3 -8.57 -15.90 -4.09
N PRO A 4 -9.63 -16.73 -4.18
CA PRO A 4 -10.90 -16.47 -3.50
C PRO A 4 -10.68 -16.23 -2.00
N GLY A 5 -11.19 -15.12 -1.46
CA GLY A 5 -11.04 -14.75 -0.04
C GLY A 5 -9.71 -14.09 0.33
N ALA A 6 -8.87 -13.71 -0.64
CA ALA A 6 -7.62 -13.00 -0.37
C ALA A 6 -7.89 -11.63 0.28
N THR A 7 -7.24 -11.37 1.42
CA THR A 7 -7.19 -10.03 2.02
C THR A 7 -6.46 -9.08 1.07
N ILE A 8 -7.07 -7.94 0.78
CA ILE A 8 -6.53 -6.91 -0.08
C ILE A 8 -6.66 -5.54 0.59
N ALA A 9 -5.70 -4.66 0.32
CA ALA A 9 -5.64 -3.29 0.84
C ALA A 9 -5.30 -2.30 -0.28
N GLY A 10 -5.66 -1.04 -0.11
CA GLY A 10 -5.56 0.02 -1.12
C GLY A 10 -6.93 0.58 -1.52
N PRO A 11 -6.98 1.70 -2.26
CA PRO A 11 -8.24 2.44 -2.44
C PRO A 11 -9.34 1.64 -3.17
N ALA A 12 -8.97 0.75 -4.09
CA ALA A 12 -9.92 -0.14 -4.78
C ALA A 12 -10.35 -1.35 -3.93
N ALA A 13 -9.76 -1.56 -2.75
CA ALA A 13 -9.96 -2.79 -1.97
C ALA A 13 -11.40 -2.99 -1.53
N ASP A 14 -12.09 -1.92 -1.13
CA ASP A 14 -13.49 -2.00 -0.68
C ASP A 14 -14.43 -2.37 -1.85
N GLU A 15 -14.26 -1.75 -3.02
CA GLU A 15 -15.06 -2.05 -4.21
C GLU A 15 -14.85 -3.50 -4.68
N LEU A 16 -13.61 -3.98 -4.61
CA LEU A 16 -13.25 -5.37 -4.92
C LEU A 16 -13.83 -6.36 -3.90
N ARG A 17 -13.74 -6.06 -2.59
CA ARG A 17 -14.23 -6.95 -1.52
C ARG A 17 -15.75 -7.09 -1.53
N ASN A 18 -16.45 -6.00 -1.82
CA ASN A 18 -17.92 -5.97 -1.80
C ASN A 18 -18.56 -6.49 -3.09
N GLY A 19 -17.77 -6.85 -4.10
CA GLY A 19 -18.27 -7.29 -5.41
C GLY A 19 -19.08 -6.21 -6.13
N SER A 20 -18.92 -4.94 -5.74
CA SER A 20 -19.64 -3.79 -6.28
C SER A 20 -18.95 -3.20 -7.51
N LEU A 21 -17.95 -3.90 -8.05
CA LEU A 21 -17.33 -3.54 -9.31
C LEU A 21 -18.31 -3.78 -10.47
N PRO A 22 -18.41 -2.85 -11.41
CA PRO A 22 -19.20 -3.07 -12.63
C PRO A 22 -18.62 -4.25 -13.43
N ASP A 23 -19.46 -5.01 -14.13
CA ASP A 23 -19.04 -6.19 -14.92
C ASP A 23 -17.92 -5.87 -15.93
N THR A 24 -17.93 -4.65 -16.46
CA THR A 24 -16.88 -4.14 -17.36
C THR A 24 -15.53 -3.95 -16.66
N ALA A 25 -15.51 -3.71 -15.35
CA ALA A 25 -14.28 -3.70 -14.54
C ALA A 25 -13.83 -5.13 -14.20
N VAL A 26 -14.76 -6.05 -13.93
CA VAL A 26 -14.46 -7.46 -13.66
C VAL A 26 -13.80 -8.14 -14.87
N ASP A 27 -14.37 -7.98 -16.07
CA ASP A 27 -13.84 -8.53 -17.33
C ASP A 27 -12.43 -8.01 -17.66
N ARG A 28 -12.14 -6.76 -17.28
CA ARG A 28 -10.80 -6.15 -17.42
C ARG A 28 -9.80 -6.76 -16.44
N LEU A 29 -10.21 -7.00 -15.20
CA LEU A 29 -9.38 -7.59 -14.15
C LEU A 29 -8.90 -9.01 -14.52
N THR A 30 -9.80 -9.81 -15.08
CA THR A 30 -9.52 -11.21 -15.49
C THR A 30 -8.63 -11.30 -16.71
N THR A 31 -8.69 -10.33 -17.62
CA THR A 31 -8.04 -10.45 -18.94
C THR A 31 -6.62 -9.86 -18.97
N ASN A 32 -6.35 -8.72 -18.31
CA ASN A 32 -5.09 -7.98 -18.55
C ASN A 32 -4.42 -7.32 -17.33
N PHE A 33 -5.08 -7.23 -16.16
CA PHE A 33 -4.65 -6.31 -15.09
C PHE A 33 -3.83 -6.97 -13.97
N LEU A 34 -4.00 -8.27 -13.72
CA LEU A 34 -3.26 -8.98 -12.65
C LEU A 34 -1.76 -9.22 -12.94
N LYS A 35 -1.24 -8.70 -14.06
CA LYS A 35 0.10 -9.03 -14.59
C LYS A 35 1.17 -7.97 -14.33
N THR A 36 0.82 -6.74 -13.98
CA THR A 36 1.82 -5.69 -13.67
C THR A 36 2.14 -5.71 -12.17
N GLU A 37 3.21 -6.40 -11.81
CA GLU A 37 3.81 -6.36 -10.48
C GLU A 37 4.51 -5.01 -10.26
N LEU A 38 4.23 -4.38 -9.12
CA LEU A 38 4.97 -3.24 -8.58
C LEU A 38 5.78 -3.71 -7.36
N GLU A 39 6.72 -2.88 -6.92
CA GLU A 39 7.58 -3.17 -5.75
C GLU A 39 6.76 -3.60 -4.51
N LEU A 40 5.64 -2.91 -4.26
CA LEU A 40 4.84 -3.04 -3.04
C LEU A 40 3.41 -3.59 -3.26
N GLY A 41 3.08 -4.00 -4.47
CA GLY A 41 1.74 -4.49 -4.78
C GLY A 41 1.50 -4.65 -6.27
N ARG A 42 0.27 -4.36 -6.69
CA ARG A 42 -0.20 -4.54 -8.06
C ARG A 42 -1.00 -3.31 -8.50
N CYS A 43 -0.89 -2.98 -9.78
CA CYS A 43 -1.64 -1.87 -10.38
C CYS A 43 -2.81 -2.42 -11.21
N LEU A 44 -4.02 -1.98 -10.90
CA LEU A 44 -5.24 -2.33 -11.64
C LEU A 44 -5.53 -1.30 -12.73
N ARG A 45 -4.54 -0.91 -13.53
CA ARG A 45 -4.73 0.05 -14.62
C ARG A 45 -4.98 -0.62 -15.97
N HIS A 46 -5.57 0.13 -16.90
CA HIS A 46 -5.62 -0.29 -18.30
C HIS A 46 -4.24 -0.16 -18.98
N PRO A 47 -3.85 -1.08 -19.90
CA PRO A 47 -2.59 -0.96 -20.64
C PRO A 47 -2.42 0.38 -21.40
N ALA A 48 -3.52 1.00 -21.82
CA ALA A 48 -3.51 2.29 -22.50
C ALA A 48 -3.21 3.50 -21.57
N GLU A 49 -3.24 3.33 -20.24
CA GLU A 49 -2.99 4.40 -19.27
C GLU A 49 -1.49 4.69 -19.05
N GLY A 50 -0.59 3.91 -19.67
CA GLY A 50 0.87 4.13 -19.60
C GLY A 50 1.50 3.74 -18.25
N SER A 51 2.83 3.72 -18.16
CA SER A 51 3.59 3.35 -16.94
C SER A 51 3.27 4.27 -15.74
N CYS A 52 3.14 3.70 -14.55
CA CYS A 52 2.99 4.49 -13.33
C CYS A 52 4.37 5.01 -12.97
N GLU A 53 4.49 6.30 -12.71
CA GLU A 53 5.75 6.91 -12.30
C GLU A 53 5.88 6.89 -10.77
N CYS A 54 7.11 6.63 -10.32
CA CYS A 54 7.68 6.67 -8.97
C CYS A 54 6.70 6.88 -7.79
N ASP A 55 6.44 5.83 -6.98
CA ASP A 55 5.74 5.79 -5.68
C ASP A 55 4.37 6.49 -5.55
N LEU A 56 3.92 7.19 -6.59
CA LEU A 56 2.60 7.82 -6.67
C LEU A 56 1.48 6.77 -6.63
N TYR A 57 1.81 5.54 -7.01
CA TYR A 57 0.91 4.40 -6.97
C TYR A 57 0.35 4.14 -5.57
N LEU A 58 1.06 4.44 -4.47
CA LEU A 58 0.55 4.22 -3.11
C LEU A 58 -0.73 5.01 -2.79
N THR A 59 -0.94 6.11 -3.52
CA THR A 59 -2.13 6.96 -3.44
C THR A 59 -3.09 6.76 -4.62
N CYS A 60 -2.71 5.95 -5.61
CA CYS A 60 -3.49 5.73 -6.81
C CYS A 60 -4.72 4.89 -6.50
N ALA A 61 -5.88 5.31 -7.03
CA ALA A 61 -7.16 4.63 -6.83
C ALA A 61 -7.11 3.14 -7.24
N THR A 62 -6.29 2.80 -8.23
CA THR A 62 -6.19 1.47 -8.82
C THR A 62 -5.08 0.61 -8.20
N PHE A 63 -4.36 1.10 -7.18
CA PHE A 63 -3.35 0.30 -6.49
C PHE A 63 -3.98 -0.64 -5.47
N VAL A 64 -3.50 -1.88 -5.47
CA VAL A 64 -3.90 -2.90 -4.50
C VAL A 64 -2.67 -3.67 -4.03
N THR A 65 -2.59 -3.94 -2.73
CA THR A 65 -1.56 -4.80 -2.13
C THR A 65 -2.20 -6.01 -1.43
N THR A 66 -1.36 -6.98 -1.06
CA THR A 66 -1.77 -8.27 -0.48
C THR A 66 -0.85 -8.66 0.68
N PRO A 67 -1.23 -9.65 1.52
CA PRO A 67 -0.37 -10.16 2.57
C PRO A 67 1.03 -10.62 2.10
N GLU A 68 1.17 -11.03 0.83
CA GLU A 68 2.44 -11.42 0.22
C GLU A 68 3.47 -10.28 0.25
N TYR A 69 3.02 -9.02 0.25
CA TYR A 69 3.88 -7.83 0.25
C TYR A 69 4.17 -7.26 1.65
N VAL A 70 3.63 -7.84 2.73
CA VAL A 70 3.77 -7.30 4.10
C VAL A 70 5.23 -7.09 4.51
N LEU A 71 6.12 -8.03 4.20
CA LEU A 71 7.54 -7.90 4.53
C LEU A 71 8.20 -6.75 3.74
N ARG A 72 7.84 -6.58 2.47
CA ARG A 72 8.36 -5.49 1.63
C ARG A 72 7.81 -4.13 2.08
N LEU A 73 6.54 -4.06 2.45
CA LEU A 73 5.91 -2.87 3.03
C LEU A 73 6.64 -2.44 4.32
N ARG A 74 6.92 -3.37 5.24
CA ARG A 74 7.69 -3.09 6.46
C ARG A 74 9.10 -2.58 6.16
N ALA A 75 9.81 -3.25 5.26
CA ALA A 75 11.15 -2.82 4.85
C ALA A 75 11.13 -1.41 4.25
N ARG A 76 10.17 -1.12 3.37
CA ARG A 76 10.05 0.22 2.78
C ARG A 76 9.72 1.28 3.82
N ARG A 77 8.80 0.99 4.75
CA ARG A 77 8.46 1.88 5.86
C ARG A 77 9.69 2.27 6.67
N GLU A 78 10.55 1.31 7.02
CA GLU A 78 11.79 1.56 7.76
C GLU A 78 12.76 2.46 6.98
N VAL A 79 12.87 2.26 5.66
CA VAL A 79 13.66 3.12 4.79
C VAL A 79 13.13 4.55 4.80
N GLU A 80 11.82 4.75 4.61
CA GLU A 80 11.21 6.09 4.63
C GLU A 80 11.42 6.79 5.97
N GLN A 81 11.30 6.09 7.10
CA GLN A 81 11.57 6.64 8.43
C GLN A 81 13.02 7.04 8.63
N THR A 82 13.95 6.24 8.09
CA THR A 82 15.38 6.56 8.10
C THR A 82 15.66 7.81 7.29
N LEU A 83 15.08 7.93 6.09
CA LEU A 83 15.23 9.10 5.22
C LEU A 83 14.61 10.37 5.82
N ALA A 84 13.45 10.26 6.48
CA ALA A 84 12.86 11.39 7.21
C ALA A 84 13.78 11.87 8.35
N THR A 85 14.40 10.92 9.08
CA THR A 85 15.33 11.22 10.17
C THR A 85 16.62 11.87 9.65
N ASP A 86 17.14 11.43 8.51
CA ASP A 86 18.32 12.03 7.87
C ASP A 86 18.02 13.43 7.28
N ALA A 87 16.84 13.64 6.71
CA ALA A 87 16.45 14.93 6.14
C ALA A 87 16.23 16.03 7.20
N ALA A 88 15.80 15.66 8.41
CA ALA A 88 15.48 16.59 9.49
C ALA A 88 16.62 17.53 9.91
N PRO A 89 17.85 17.06 10.25
CA PRO A 89 18.95 17.94 10.63
C PRO A 89 19.44 18.84 9.49
N ARG A 90 19.11 18.52 8.23
CA ARG A 90 19.48 19.29 7.04
C ARG A 90 18.46 20.38 6.70
N SER A 91 17.40 20.54 7.51
CA SER A 91 16.29 21.48 7.27
C SER A 91 15.63 21.26 5.89
N TRP A 92 15.57 20.00 5.45
CA TRP A 92 14.91 19.61 4.20
C TRP A 92 13.43 19.30 4.46
N ASP A 93 12.67 20.31 4.89
CA ASP A 93 11.31 20.12 5.43
C ASP A 93 10.39 19.39 4.46
N ARG A 94 10.46 19.70 3.16
CA ARG A 94 9.68 18.99 2.12
C ARG A 94 10.08 17.54 1.96
N GLY A 95 11.37 17.23 2.14
CA GLY A 95 11.87 15.86 2.11
C GLY A 95 11.35 15.07 3.31
N VAL A 96 11.45 15.65 4.51
CA VAL A 96 10.90 15.07 5.74
C VAL A 96 9.41 14.77 5.59
N GLU A 97 8.64 15.74 5.12
CA GLU A 97 7.19 15.60 4.92
C GLU A 97 6.86 14.48 3.93
N ARG A 98 7.53 14.46 2.78
CA ARG A 98 7.32 13.42 1.76
C ARG A 98 7.55 12.01 2.32
N HIS A 99 8.66 11.82 3.03
CA HIS A 99 9.01 10.53 3.62
C HIS A 99 8.00 10.10 4.70
N ARG A 100 7.53 11.05 5.53
CA ARG A 100 6.48 10.78 6.54
C ARG A 100 5.15 10.39 5.92
N CYS A 101 4.66 11.16 4.95
CA CYS A 101 3.42 10.82 4.25
C CYS A 101 3.49 9.43 3.61
N THR A 102 4.66 9.05 3.09
CA THR A 102 4.87 7.72 2.50
C THR A 102 4.87 6.63 3.56
N SER A 103 5.56 6.82 4.70
CA SER A 103 5.54 5.85 5.80
C SER A 103 4.15 5.69 6.41
N ASP A 104 3.41 6.78 6.56
CA ASP A 104 2.06 6.79 7.14
C ASP A 104 1.09 6.07 6.22
N ARG A 105 1.20 6.29 4.90
CA ARG A 105 0.40 5.54 3.92
C ARG A 105 0.69 4.05 3.96
N ILE A 106 1.94 3.65 4.16
CA ILE A 106 2.30 2.23 4.31
C ILE A 106 1.71 1.66 5.62
N ASP A 107 1.66 2.44 6.70
CA ASP A 107 1.04 2.03 7.96
C ASP A 107 -0.46 1.77 7.80
N GLU A 108 -1.18 2.62 7.08
CA GLU A 108 -2.60 2.39 6.75
C GLU A 108 -2.81 1.08 5.98
N LEU A 109 -1.99 0.83 4.95
CA LEU A 109 -2.07 -0.42 4.17
C LEU A 109 -1.79 -1.65 5.04
N LEU A 110 -0.84 -1.56 5.98
CA LEU A 110 -0.54 -2.63 6.93
C LEU A 110 -1.70 -2.88 7.89
N VAL A 111 -2.39 -1.84 8.36
CA VAL A 111 -3.61 -1.94 9.18
C VAL A 111 -4.74 -2.60 8.39
N GLU A 112 -4.99 -2.17 7.15
CA GLU A 112 -6.00 -2.77 6.26
C GLU A 112 -5.72 -4.27 5.99
N LEU A 113 -4.46 -4.68 5.96
CA LEU A 113 -4.05 -6.08 5.83
C LEU A 113 -4.13 -6.87 7.16
N GLY A 114 -4.51 -6.25 8.27
CA GLY A 114 -4.54 -6.87 9.60
C GLY A 114 -3.13 -7.17 10.15
N GLN A 115 -2.12 -6.45 9.69
CA GLN A 115 -0.71 -6.64 10.00
C GLN A 115 -0.06 -5.32 10.46
N PRO A 116 -0.58 -4.66 11.52
CA PRO A 116 -0.11 -3.33 11.93
C PRO A 116 1.40 -3.32 12.21
N ALA A 117 2.07 -2.20 11.92
CA ALA A 117 3.51 -2.07 12.09
C ALA A 117 3.93 -2.17 13.57
N ARG A 118 3.11 -1.65 14.49
CA ARG A 118 3.22 -1.87 15.93
C ARG A 118 2.16 -2.88 16.33
N SER A 119 2.58 -3.99 16.95
CA SER A 119 1.61 -4.83 17.65
C SER A 119 0.99 -4.00 18.78
N GLU A 120 -0.34 -3.98 18.89
CA GLU A 120 -1.06 -3.46 20.05
C GLU A 120 -0.79 -4.28 21.33
N ALA A 121 0.29 -5.07 21.37
CA ALA A 121 0.67 -5.91 22.50
C ALA A 121 1.48 -5.16 23.58
N SER A 122 1.79 -3.87 23.39
CA SER A 122 2.56 -3.07 24.36
C SER A 122 1.80 -1.93 25.03
N ALA A 123 0.50 -1.77 24.78
CA ALA A 123 -0.28 -0.69 25.41
C ALA A 123 -0.75 -1.01 26.85
N ASP A 124 -0.70 -2.27 27.29
CA ASP A 124 -1.27 -2.71 28.57
C ASP A 124 -0.26 -2.95 29.72
N SER A 125 1.04 -2.68 29.54
CA SER A 125 2.04 -2.87 30.61
C SER A 125 2.30 -1.64 31.49
N PHE A 126 1.44 -0.62 31.49
CA PHE A 126 1.59 0.56 32.36
C PHE A 126 0.33 0.88 33.17
N ARG A 127 -0.29 -0.15 33.75
CA ARG A 127 -1.25 0.00 34.84
C ARG A 127 -1.13 -1.17 35.83
N ALA A 128 -0.16 -1.07 36.74
CA ALA A 128 -0.14 -1.77 38.02
C ALA A 128 0.56 -0.87 39.04
#